data_AF-J3BAF8-F1
#
_entry.id   AF-J3BAF8-F1
#
_cell.length_a   1.000
_cell.length_b   1.000
_cell.length_c   1.000
_cell.angle_alpha   90.00
_cell.angle_beta   90.00
_cell.angle_gamma   90.00
#
_symmetry.space_group_name_H-M   'P 1'
#
loop_
_entity.id
_entity.type
_entity.pdbx_description
1 polymer ?
#
loop_
_entity_poly.entity_id
_entity_poly.type
_entity_poly.pdbx_seq_one_letter_code
_entity_poly.pdbx_strand_id
1 'polypeptide(L)'
;MTPEQLVEKARLLIQLVDKVNPQSPMYFLGALSAISEFFRIYVGKDSDFYKQVLTLGGVFTDKGILGAKAILNAFISYVEAGLQDELSPKRQAEIDVVSDFLQQAHALLEKAECHPAAAAVLIGATLEEFLRTWVEDKGINLNGKKPSISTYAQVLRTAEEITKQDVKDIESWGGVRNAAAHGSWEEVNDRKRISIMLEGVNLFVRRHS
;
A
#
# COMPACT_ATOMS: atom_id res chain seq x y z
N MET A 1 13.53 -7.95 6.65
CA MET A 1 14.88 -7.58 7.14
C MET A 1 14.65 -6.65 8.31
N THR A 2 15.35 -6.81 9.43
CA THR A 2 15.11 -5.96 10.60
C THR A 2 15.70 -4.55 10.39
N PRO A 3 15.25 -3.53 11.15
CA PRO A 3 15.83 -2.19 11.13
C PRO A 3 17.36 -2.21 11.33
N GLU A 4 17.86 -3.04 12.25
CA GLU A 4 19.29 -3.16 12.54
C GLU A 4 20.06 -3.70 11.32
N GLN A 5 19.50 -4.70 10.63
CA GLN A 5 20.08 -5.27 9.41
C GLN A 5 20.09 -4.26 8.24
N LEU A 6 19.09 -3.37 8.15
CA LEU A 6 19.05 -2.27 7.18
C LEU A 6 20.17 -1.27 7.43
N VAL A 7 20.33 -0.83 8.68
CA VAL A 7 21.39 0.10 9.09
C VAL A 7 22.77 -0.50 8.84
N GLU A 8 22.99 -1.77 9.21
CA GLU A 8 24.27 -2.44 8.99
C GLU A 8 24.65 -2.48 7.51
N LYS A 9 23.71 -2.86 6.64
CA LYS A 9 23.94 -2.87 5.18
C LYS A 9 24.20 -1.48 4.62
N ALA A 10 23.47 -0.46 5.08
CA ALA A 10 23.72 0.92 4.67
C ALA A 10 25.13 1.39 5.08
N ARG A 11 25.60 1.03 6.29
CA ARG A 11 26.97 1.32 6.73
C ARG A 11 28.03 0.60 5.89
N LEU A 12 27.79 -0.65 5.49
CA LEU A 12 28.68 -1.38 4.57
C LEU A 12 28.76 -0.69 3.20
N LEU A 13 27.65 -0.12 2.69
CA LEU A 13 27.65 0.65 1.45
C LEU A 13 28.42 1.96 1.58
N ILE A 14 28.37 2.64 2.75
CA ILE A 14 29.22 3.81 3.01
C ILE A 14 30.69 3.41 2.93
N GLN A 15 31.07 2.29 3.57
CA GLN A 15 32.45 1.78 3.50
C GLN A 15 32.87 1.42 2.06
N LEU A 16 31.94 0.95 1.23
CA LEU A 16 32.19 0.70 -0.20
C LEU A 16 32.47 2.01 -0.95
N VAL A 17 31.68 3.05 -0.68
CA VAL A 17 31.88 4.40 -1.26
C VAL A 17 33.22 4.99 -0.82
N ASP A 18 33.61 4.82 0.45
CA ASP A 18 34.88 5.33 0.97
C ASP A 18 36.11 4.65 0.34
N LYS A 19 35.95 3.44 -0.20
CA LYS A 19 37.03 2.70 -0.91
C LYS A 19 37.16 3.08 -2.38
N VAL A 20 36.29 3.96 -2.91
CA VAL A 20 36.36 4.40 -4.30
C VAL A 20 37.61 5.24 -4.51
N ASN A 21 38.50 4.75 -5.37
CA ASN A 21 39.74 5.46 -5.73
C ASN A 21 39.44 6.60 -6.73
N PRO A 22 39.82 7.86 -6.44
CA PRO A 22 39.62 8.99 -7.34
C PRO A 22 40.27 8.84 -8.72
N GLN A 23 41.29 8.00 -8.84
CA GLN A 23 42.01 7.73 -10.08
C GLN A 23 41.32 6.67 -10.96
N SER A 24 40.18 6.11 -10.54
CA SER A 24 39.46 5.08 -11.30
C SER A 24 37.93 5.24 -11.22
N PRO A 25 37.33 6.00 -12.16
CA PRO A 25 35.89 6.33 -12.17
C PRO A 25 34.94 5.12 -12.17
N MET A 26 35.36 3.96 -12.70
CA MET A 26 34.53 2.76 -12.79
C MET A 26 34.12 2.18 -11.43
N TYR A 27 34.89 2.45 -10.36
CA TYR A 27 34.56 1.95 -9.02
C TYR A 27 33.38 2.69 -8.38
N PHE A 28 33.19 3.98 -8.70
CA PHE A 28 32.02 4.72 -8.20
C PHE A 28 30.73 4.22 -8.83
N LEU A 29 30.75 3.88 -10.12
CA LEU A 29 29.59 3.31 -10.80
C LEU A 29 29.16 2.00 -10.12
N GLY A 30 30.12 1.13 -9.78
CA GLY A 30 29.83 -0.11 -9.05
C GLY A 30 29.21 0.14 -7.66
N ALA A 31 29.74 1.11 -6.91
CA ALA A 31 29.18 1.49 -5.61
C ALA A 31 27.76 2.07 -5.76
N LEU A 32 27.53 2.93 -6.74
CA LEU A 32 26.22 3.52 -7.00
C LEU A 32 25.19 2.46 -7.42
N SER A 33 25.60 1.48 -8.24
CA SER A 33 24.75 0.33 -8.59
C SER A 33 24.38 -0.51 -7.36
N ALA A 34 25.33 -0.77 -6.45
CA ALA A 34 25.05 -1.50 -5.22
C ALA A 34 24.07 -0.74 -4.30
N ILE A 35 24.22 0.59 -4.20
CA ILE A 35 23.31 1.44 -3.43
C ILE A 35 21.91 1.45 -4.06
N SER A 36 21.84 1.60 -5.38
CA SER A 36 20.59 1.60 -6.14
C SER A 36 19.85 0.28 -5.92
N GLU A 37 20.56 -0.84 -5.99
CA GLU A 37 19.96 -2.14 -5.75
C GLU A 37 19.52 -2.38 -4.31
N PHE A 38 20.32 -1.92 -3.35
CA PHE A 38 19.92 -1.96 -1.95
C PHE A 38 18.58 -1.24 -1.73
N PHE A 39 18.45 0.00 -2.20
CA PHE A 39 17.20 0.74 -2.05
C PHE A 39 16.07 0.09 -2.85
N ARG A 40 16.31 -0.37 -4.08
CA ARG A 40 15.28 -1.03 -4.91
C ARG A 40 14.72 -2.28 -4.25
N ILE A 41 15.58 -3.13 -3.68
CA ILE A 41 15.21 -4.44 -3.13
C ILE A 41 14.62 -4.30 -1.73
N TYR A 42 15.24 -3.49 -0.86
CA TYR A 42 14.93 -3.51 0.57
C TYR A 42 14.07 -2.34 1.05
N VAL A 43 13.97 -1.27 0.27
CA VAL A 43 13.19 -0.07 0.62
C VAL A 43 12.06 0.17 -0.38
N GLY A 44 12.29 -0.15 -1.65
CA GLY A 44 11.32 -0.04 -2.74
C GLY A 44 11.66 1.06 -3.74
N LYS A 45 11.28 0.81 -5.00
CA LYS A 45 11.50 1.72 -6.14
C LYS A 45 10.80 3.08 -6.01
N ASP A 46 9.77 3.15 -5.18
CA ASP A 46 8.98 4.37 -5.00
C ASP A 46 9.52 5.26 -3.87
N SER A 47 10.52 4.78 -3.11
CA SER A 47 11.14 5.55 -2.03
C SER A 47 11.90 6.76 -2.55
N ASP A 48 11.83 7.86 -1.82
CA ASP A 48 12.57 9.08 -2.17
C ASP A 48 14.08 8.86 -2.08
N PHE A 49 14.55 7.97 -1.21
CA PHE A 49 15.95 7.56 -1.16
C PHE A 49 16.39 6.90 -2.48
N TYR A 50 15.61 5.95 -3.02
CA TYR A 50 15.91 5.33 -4.31
C TYR A 50 15.92 6.36 -5.44
N LYS A 51 14.90 7.23 -5.50
CA LYS A 51 14.80 8.28 -6.52
C LYS A 51 15.99 9.24 -6.46
N GLN A 52 16.39 9.69 -5.26
CA GLN A 52 17.55 10.57 -5.07
C GLN A 52 18.85 9.93 -5.54
N VAL A 53 19.07 8.64 -5.26
CA VAL A 53 20.25 7.92 -5.74
C VAL A 53 20.34 7.93 -7.27
N LEU A 54 19.22 7.75 -7.97
CA LEU A 54 19.19 7.83 -9.44
C LEU A 54 19.59 9.21 -9.98
N THR A 55 19.35 10.29 -9.21
CA THR A 55 19.71 11.65 -9.64
C THR A 55 21.21 11.94 -9.59
N LEU A 56 21.99 11.17 -8.81
CA LEU A 56 23.43 11.40 -8.67
C LEU A 56 24.19 11.23 -10.01
N GLY A 57 23.65 10.43 -10.92
CA GLY A 57 24.27 10.11 -12.21
C GLY A 57 25.52 9.25 -12.03
N GLY A 58 25.71 8.23 -12.87
CA GLY A 58 26.85 7.30 -12.78
C GLY A 58 28.24 7.90 -13.06
N VAL A 59 28.35 9.22 -13.09
CA VAL A 59 29.60 9.96 -13.38
C VAL A 59 30.33 10.21 -12.06
N PHE A 60 31.60 9.80 -12.01
CA PHE A 60 32.48 10.09 -10.88
C PHE A 60 32.64 11.60 -10.69
N THR A 61 32.14 12.11 -9.56
CA THR A 61 32.38 13.47 -9.10
C THR A 61 32.47 13.47 -7.58
N ASP A 62 33.26 14.37 -6.98
CA ASP A 62 33.33 14.52 -5.52
C ASP A 62 31.94 14.81 -4.93
N LYS A 63 31.11 15.57 -5.67
CA LYS A 63 29.71 15.82 -5.31
C LYS A 63 28.87 14.55 -5.32
N GLY A 64 29.09 13.64 -6.27
CA GLY A 64 28.41 12.35 -6.33
C GLY A 64 28.76 11.44 -5.16
N ILE A 65 30.04 11.37 -4.77
CA ILE A 65 30.49 10.62 -3.60
C ILE A 65 29.86 11.17 -2.32
N LEU A 66 29.94 12.49 -2.13
CA LEU A 66 29.35 13.16 -0.97
C LEU A 66 27.83 12.96 -0.93
N GLY A 67 27.16 13.07 -2.08
CA GLY A 67 25.73 12.83 -2.22
C GLY A 67 25.34 11.40 -1.85
N ALA A 68 26.06 10.40 -2.36
CA ALA A 68 25.81 8.99 -2.03
C ALA A 68 25.92 8.72 -0.52
N LYS A 69 26.96 9.26 0.13
CA LYS A 69 27.13 9.15 1.59
C LYS A 69 26.04 9.90 2.35
N ALA A 70 25.64 11.09 1.89
CA ALA A 70 24.60 11.88 2.52
C ALA A 70 23.25 11.14 2.49
N ILE A 71 22.89 10.54 1.35
CA ILE A 71 21.66 9.74 1.22
C ILE A 71 21.69 8.52 2.14
N LEU A 72 22.80 7.77 2.19
CA LEU A 72 22.92 6.60 3.08
C LEU A 72 22.86 6.97 4.56
N ASN A 73 23.51 8.07 4.98
CA ASN A 73 23.44 8.55 6.36
C ASN A 73 22.04 9.04 6.72
N ALA A 74 21.38 9.79 5.83
CA ALA A 74 20.00 10.22 6.02
C ALA A 74 19.06 9.02 6.16
N PHE A 75 19.26 7.97 5.36
CA PHE A 75 18.52 6.73 5.48
C PHE A 75 18.76 6.02 6.82
N ILE A 76 20.02 5.94 7.30
CA ILE A 76 20.33 5.38 8.62
C ILE A 76 19.59 6.15 9.72
N SER A 77 19.66 7.49 9.71
CA SER A 77 18.96 8.31 10.71
C SER A 77 17.44 8.14 10.64
N TYR A 78 16.87 8.00 9.44
CA TYR A 78 15.45 7.73 9.23
C TYR A 78 15.04 6.38 9.85
N VAL A 79 15.84 5.34 9.64
CA VAL A 79 15.61 4.00 10.19
C VAL A 79 15.76 3.97 11.71
N GLU A 80 16.81 4.58 12.24
CA GLU A 80 17.09 4.65 13.68
C GLU A 80 16.03 5.48 14.43
N ALA A 81 15.39 6.44 13.76
CA ALA A 81 14.25 7.20 14.29
C ALA A 81 12.92 6.42 14.25
N GLY A 82 12.87 5.22 13.68
CA GLY A 82 11.66 4.40 13.58
C GLY A 82 10.66 4.84 12.51
N LEU A 83 11.02 5.80 11.66
CA LEU A 83 10.11 6.44 10.70
C LEU A 83 9.72 5.55 9.51
N GLN A 84 10.31 4.37 9.38
CA GLN A 84 10.00 3.38 8.33
C GLN A 84 8.70 2.61 8.57
N ASP A 85 8.28 2.52 9.83
CA ASP A 85 7.17 1.67 10.29
C ASP A 85 5.95 2.51 10.69
N GLU A 86 6.10 3.84 10.73
CA GLU A 86 4.99 4.75 10.98
C GLU A 86 4.12 4.84 9.72
N LEU A 87 2.91 4.28 9.81
CA LEU A 87 1.85 4.64 8.88
C LEU A 87 1.71 6.15 8.88
N SER A 88 1.57 6.74 7.69
CA SER A 88 1.33 8.19 7.61
C SER A 88 0.06 8.52 8.42
N PRO A 89 -0.03 9.69 9.07
CA PRO A 89 -1.23 10.07 9.83
C PRO A 89 -2.52 9.98 9.01
N LYS A 90 -2.43 10.27 7.70
CA LYS A 90 -3.53 10.09 6.74
C LYS A 90 -3.97 8.62 6.68
N ARG A 91 -3.02 7.69 6.51
CA ARG A 91 -3.29 6.26 6.36
C ARG A 91 -3.80 5.64 7.65
N GLN A 92 -3.28 6.07 8.80
CA GLN A 92 -3.84 5.66 10.10
C GLN A 92 -5.30 6.11 10.25
N ALA A 93 -5.61 7.36 9.90
CA ALA A 93 -6.97 7.87 9.95
C ALA A 93 -7.93 7.11 9.00
N GLU A 94 -7.46 6.73 7.81
CA GLU A 94 -8.23 5.91 6.86
C GLU A 94 -8.56 4.52 7.45
N ILE A 95 -7.58 3.85 8.07
CA ILE A 95 -7.79 2.56 8.74
C ILE A 95 -8.78 2.70 9.90
N ASP A 96 -8.66 3.75 10.71
CA ASP A 96 -9.54 3.99 11.85
C ASP A 96 -10.99 4.20 11.40
N VAL A 97 -11.20 5.00 10.34
CA VAL A 97 -12.53 5.24 9.75
C VAL A 97 -13.13 3.97 9.18
N VAL A 98 -12.36 3.17 8.43
CA VAL A 98 -12.84 1.90 7.89
C VAL A 98 -13.18 0.93 9.03
N SER A 99 -12.33 0.84 10.05
CA SER A 99 -12.57 -0.02 11.22
C SER A 99 -13.85 0.37 11.95
N ASP A 100 -14.10 1.67 12.14
CA ASP A 100 -15.32 2.16 12.78
C ASP A 100 -16.58 1.78 11.98
N PHE A 101 -16.59 1.98 10.65
CA PHE A 101 -17.75 1.59 9.84
C PHE A 101 -17.99 0.08 9.81
N LEU A 102 -16.93 -0.74 9.75
CA LEU A 102 -17.08 -2.20 9.84
C LEU A 102 -17.57 -2.63 11.22
N GLN A 103 -17.17 -1.94 12.30
CA GLN A 103 -17.70 -2.18 13.65
C GLN A 103 -19.18 -1.79 13.77
N GLN A 104 -19.59 -0.69 13.14
CA GLN A 104 -21.01 -0.33 13.06
C GLN A 104 -21.82 -1.37 12.26
N ALA A 105 -21.28 -1.89 11.16
CA ALA A 105 -21.90 -2.98 10.41
C ALA A 105 -22.02 -4.27 11.24
N HIS A 106 -20.99 -4.60 12.01
CA HIS A 106 -21.03 -5.69 12.98
C HIS A 106 -22.16 -5.47 14.01
N ALA A 107 -22.27 -4.27 14.58
CA ALA A 107 -23.33 -3.95 15.54
C ALA A 107 -24.74 -4.05 14.93
N LEU A 108 -24.91 -3.73 13.64
CA LEU A 108 -26.17 -3.96 12.91
C LEU A 108 -26.45 -5.45 12.72
N LEU A 109 -25.41 -6.28 12.52
CA LEU A 109 -25.56 -7.73 12.44
C LEU A 109 -25.94 -8.35 13.79
N GLU A 110 -25.44 -7.84 14.91
CA GLU A 110 -25.79 -8.37 16.23
C GLU A 110 -27.23 -8.03 16.67
N LYS A 111 -27.82 -6.97 16.11
CA LYS A 111 -29.22 -6.60 16.38
C LYS A 111 -30.16 -7.46 15.56
N ALA A 112 -30.83 -8.42 16.21
CA ALA A 112 -31.79 -9.31 15.57
C ALA A 112 -32.96 -8.58 14.86
N GLU A 113 -33.36 -7.42 15.39
CA GLU A 113 -34.42 -6.56 14.85
C GLU A 113 -34.01 -5.84 13.56
N CYS A 114 -32.71 -5.68 13.31
CA CYS A 114 -32.19 -5.02 12.12
C CYS A 114 -32.09 -6.02 10.97
N HIS A 115 -32.64 -5.69 9.80
CA HIS A 115 -32.45 -6.51 8.61
C HIS A 115 -30.96 -6.52 8.19
N PRO A 116 -30.35 -7.70 7.92
CA PRO A 116 -28.92 -7.82 7.61
C PRO A 116 -28.47 -7.03 6.37
N ALA A 117 -29.40 -6.69 5.47
CA ALA A 117 -29.14 -5.80 4.34
C ALA A 117 -28.58 -4.43 4.74
N ALA A 118 -28.96 -3.89 5.92
CA ALA A 118 -28.41 -2.62 6.39
C ALA A 118 -26.89 -2.73 6.62
N ALA A 119 -26.44 -3.84 7.22
CA ALA A 119 -25.01 -4.12 7.37
C ALA A 119 -24.34 -4.36 6.01
N ALA A 120 -24.97 -5.11 5.11
CA ALA A 120 -24.43 -5.37 3.77
C ALA A 120 -24.19 -4.08 2.96
N VAL A 121 -25.12 -3.12 3.03
CA VAL A 121 -24.94 -1.78 2.42
C VAL A 121 -23.75 -1.06 3.04
N LEU A 122 -23.65 -1.02 4.37
CA LEU A 122 -22.57 -0.32 5.07
C LEU A 122 -21.19 -0.95 4.79
N ILE A 123 -21.07 -2.28 4.81
CA ILE A 123 -19.84 -2.99 4.47
C ILE A 123 -19.44 -2.68 3.03
N GLY A 124 -20.39 -2.75 2.10
CA GLY A 124 -20.12 -2.50 0.69
C GLY A 124 -19.79 -1.05 0.38
N ALA A 125 -20.42 -0.08 1.04
CA ALA A 125 -20.06 1.34 0.94
C ALA A 125 -18.64 1.60 1.48
N THR A 126 -18.28 0.95 2.58
CA THR A 126 -16.93 1.03 3.16
C THR A 126 -15.88 0.46 2.20
N LEU A 127 -16.15 -0.70 1.60
CA LEU A 127 -15.29 -1.29 0.56
C LEU A 127 -15.17 -0.38 -0.66
N GLU A 128 -16.27 0.19 -1.14
CA GLU A 128 -16.28 1.09 -2.30
C GLU A 128 -15.42 2.33 -2.06
N GLU A 129 -15.55 2.94 -0.90
CA GLU A 129 -14.76 4.12 -0.51
C GLU A 129 -13.28 3.78 -0.38
N PHE A 130 -12.93 2.65 0.26
CA PHE A 130 -11.56 2.17 0.33
C PHE A 130 -10.94 1.99 -1.06
N LEU A 131 -11.64 1.33 -1.98
CA LEU A 131 -11.18 1.11 -3.35
C LEU A 131 -11.05 2.42 -4.13
N ARG A 132 -11.99 3.36 -3.94
CA ARG A 132 -11.96 4.68 -4.57
C ARG A 132 -10.73 5.48 -4.13
N THR A 133 -10.49 5.59 -2.83
CA THR A 133 -9.34 6.31 -2.27
C THR A 133 -8.03 5.68 -2.73
N TRP A 134 -7.93 4.34 -2.78
CA TRP A 134 -6.74 3.67 -3.29
C TRP A 134 -6.46 4.01 -4.77
N VAL A 135 -7.49 4.02 -5.62
CA VAL A 135 -7.36 4.43 -7.02
C VAL A 135 -6.91 5.89 -7.14
N GLU A 136 -7.47 6.78 -6.32
CA GLU A 136 -7.13 8.21 -6.29
C GLU A 136 -5.67 8.44 -5.84
N ASP A 137 -5.25 7.78 -4.76
CA ASP A 137 -3.90 7.88 -4.20
C ASP A 137 -2.82 7.38 -5.16
N LYS A 138 -3.14 6.38 -5.98
CA LYS A 138 -2.26 5.87 -7.04
C LYS A 138 -2.33 6.68 -8.33
N GLY A 139 -3.23 7.67 -8.42
CA GLY A 139 -3.44 8.45 -9.64
C GLY A 139 -3.94 7.63 -10.84
N ILE A 140 -4.65 6.52 -10.59
CA ILE A 140 -5.10 5.61 -11.64
C ILE A 140 -6.37 6.18 -12.30
N ASN A 141 -6.37 6.28 -13.64
CA ASN A 141 -7.51 6.78 -14.40
C ASN A 141 -8.57 5.70 -14.65
N LEU A 142 -9.85 6.03 -14.44
CA LEU A 142 -10.98 5.15 -14.75
C LEU A 142 -11.26 4.98 -16.25
N ASN A 143 -10.55 5.70 -17.12
CA ASN A 143 -10.68 5.69 -18.57
C ASN A 143 -12.13 5.97 -19.04
N GLY A 144 -12.81 6.92 -18.37
CA GLY A 144 -14.19 7.29 -18.67
C GLY A 144 -15.26 6.27 -18.23
N LYS A 145 -14.88 5.18 -17.55
CA LYS A 145 -15.85 4.24 -16.94
C LYS A 145 -16.55 4.88 -15.75
N LYS A 146 -17.78 4.46 -15.50
CA LYS A 146 -18.56 4.91 -14.34
C LYS A 146 -17.96 4.39 -13.02
N PRO A 147 -17.77 5.25 -12.00
CA PRO A 147 -17.37 4.84 -10.66
C PRO A 147 -18.25 3.71 -10.11
N SER A 148 -17.62 2.64 -9.64
CA SER A 148 -18.26 1.48 -9.00
C SER A 148 -17.21 0.52 -8.46
N ILE A 149 -17.57 -0.30 -7.47
CA ILE A 149 -16.72 -1.38 -6.91
C ILE A 149 -16.03 -2.20 -8.01
N SER A 150 -16.79 -2.69 -9.00
CA SER A 150 -16.23 -3.50 -10.10
C SER A 150 -15.26 -2.69 -10.98
N THR A 151 -15.56 -1.42 -11.25
CA THR A 151 -14.66 -0.56 -12.04
C THR A 151 -13.36 -0.32 -11.30
N TYR A 152 -13.40 -0.04 -10.00
CA TYR A 152 -12.21 0.13 -9.17
C TYR A 152 -11.36 -1.13 -9.11
N ALA A 153 -11.99 -2.30 -8.89
CA ALA A 153 -11.29 -3.59 -8.89
C ALA A 153 -10.58 -3.86 -10.23
N GLN A 154 -11.25 -3.57 -11.36
CA GLN A 154 -10.65 -3.78 -12.68
C GLN A 154 -9.42 -2.89 -12.91
N VAL A 155 -9.49 -1.59 -12.58
CA VAL A 155 -8.36 -0.68 -12.82
C VAL A 155 -7.19 -0.97 -11.88
N LEU A 156 -7.46 -1.32 -10.61
CA LEU A 156 -6.42 -1.78 -9.67
C LEU A 156 -5.77 -3.08 -10.15
N ARG A 157 -6.54 -4.00 -10.72
CA ARG A 157 -5.99 -5.23 -11.31
C ARG A 157 -5.11 -4.95 -12.51
N THR A 158 -5.51 -4.04 -13.39
CA THR A 158 -4.71 -3.60 -14.56
C THR A 158 -3.42 -2.91 -14.12
N ALA A 159 -3.45 -2.17 -13.02
CA ALA A 159 -2.26 -1.58 -12.40
C ALA A 159 -1.42 -2.57 -11.59
N GLU A 160 -1.80 -3.86 -11.55
CA GLU A 160 -1.13 -4.94 -10.80
C GLU A 160 -1.10 -4.72 -9.27
N GLU A 161 -1.99 -3.89 -8.75
CA GLU A 161 -2.12 -3.60 -7.30
C GLU A 161 -2.88 -4.70 -6.55
N ILE A 162 -3.72 -5.48 -7.26
CA ILE A 162 -4.47 -6.61 -6.70
C ILE A 162 -4.39 -7.84 -7.61
N THR A 163 -4.57 -9.02 -7.02
CA THR A 163 -4.55 -10.29 -7.74
C THR A 163 -5.86 -10.57 -8.48
N LYS A 164 -5.85 -11.56 -9.37
CA LYS A 164 -7.09 -12.06 -10.00
C LYS A 164 -8.09 -12.63 -8.99
N GLN A 165 -7.61 -13.17 -7.87
CA GLN A 165 -8.49 -13.70 -6.83
C GLN A 165 -9.17 -12.56 -6.07
N ASP A 166 -8.42 -11.52 -5.71
CA ASP A 166 -8.98 -10.33 -5.06
C ASP A 166 -10.13 -9.73 -5.87
N VAL A 167 -10.00 -9.64 -7.20
CA VAL A 167 -11.10 -9.16 -8.07
C VAL A 167 -12.38 -9.97 -7.88
N LYS A 168 -12.28 -11.30 -7.83
CA LYS A 168 -13.45 -12.17 -7.68
C LYS A 168 -14.11 -11.99 -6.31
N ASP A 169 -13.30 -11.84 -5.28
CA ASP A 169 -13.79 -11.64 -3.91
C ASP A 169 -14.51 -10.29 -3.82
N ILE A 170 -13.91 -9.22 -4.37
CA ILE A 170 -14.50 -7.87 -4.46
C ILE A 170 -15.81 -7.88 -5.26
N GLU A 171 -15.86 -8.55 -6.41
CA GLU A 171 -17.08 -8.65 -7.22
C GLU A 171 -18.20 -9.41 -6.50
N SER A 172 -17.84 -10.47 -5.75
CA SER A 172 -18.78 -11.22 -4.91
C SER A 172 -19.39 -10.32 -3.83
N TRP A 173 -18.57 -9.56 -3.10
CA TRP A 173 -19.05 -8.61 -2.08
C TRP A 173 -19.85 -7.46 -2.69
N GLY A 174 -19.43 -6.95 -3.85
CA GLY A 174 -20.16 -5.95 -4.61
C GLY A 174 -21.55 -6.43 -5.04
N GLY A 175 -21.68 -7.71 -5.42
CA GLY A 175 -22.96 -8.34 -5.70
C GLY A 175 -23.90 -8.33 -4.48
N VAL A 176 -23.40 -8.71 -3.30
CA VAL A 176 -24.17 -8.69 -2.05
C VAL A 176 -24.63 -7.27 -1.70
N ARG A 177 -23.74 -6.27 -1.81
CA ARG A 177 -24.08 -4.85 -1.63
C ARG A 177 -25.17 -4.40 -2.59
N ASN A 178 -25.07 -4.75 -3.87
CA ASN A 178 -26.05 -4.36 -4.88
C ASN A 178 -27.43 -4.97 -4.62
N ALA A 179 -27.48 -6.26 -4.27
CA ALA A 179 -28.73 -6.91 -3.88
C ALA A 179 -29.38 -6.19 -2.68
N ALA A 180 -28.59 -5.84 -1.67
CA ALA A 180 -29.08 -5.08 -0.51
C ALA A 180 -29.58 -3.67 -0.86
N ALA A 181 -28.83 -2.94 -1.70
CA ALA A 181 -29.19 -1.57 -2.11
C ALA A 181 -30.42 -1.50 -3.03
N HIS A 182 -30.67 -2.56 -3.82
CA HIS A 182 -31.81 -2.64 -4.74
C HIS A 182 -33.04 -3.33 -4.15
N GLY A 183 -32.99 -3.75 -2.88
CA GLY A 183 -34.12 -4.34 -2.19
C GLY A 183 -34.40 -5.81 -2.54
N SER A 184 -33.40 -6.52 -3.07
CA SER A 184 -33.45 -7.98 -3.27
C SER A 184 -33.27 -8.70 -1.93
N TRP A 185 -34.18 -8.49 -0.98
CA TRP A 185 -34.03 -8.91 0.42
C TRP A 185 -33.81 -10.41 0.59
N GLU A 186 -34.41 -11.23 -0.28
CA GLU A 186 -34.26 -12.69 -0.27
C GLU A 186 -32.82 -13.15 -0.54
N GLU A 187 -32.01 -12.34 -1.24
CA GLU A 187 -30.61 -12.66 -1.52
C GLU A 187 -29.68 -12.30 -0.35
N VAL A 188 -30.15 -11.47 0.58
CA VAL A 188 -29.35 -10.89 1.68
C VAL A 188 -30.00 -11.07 3.05
N ASN A 189 -30.95 -12.00 3.18
CA ASN A 189 -31.62 -12.35 4.44
C ASN A 189 -30.74 -13.21 5.36
N ASP A 190 -29.77 -13.94 4.80
CA ASP A 190 -28.85 -14.77 5.56
C ASP A 190 -27.79 -13.92 6.25
N ARG A 191 -28.01 -13.66 7.55
CA ARG A 191 -27.10 -12.92 8.41
C ARG A 191 -25.69 -13.52 8.45
N LYS A 192 -25.54 -14.86 8.41
CA LYS A 192 -24.22 -15.50 8.43
C LYS A 192 -23.44 -15.20 7.16
N ARG A 193 -24.13 -15.19 6.01
CA ARG A 193 -23.52 -14.79 4.73
C ARG A 193 -23.00 -13.35 4.79
N ILE A 194 -23.73 -12.43 5.43
CA ILE A 194 -23.28 -11.04 5.59
C ILE A 194 -22.13 -10.93 6.62
N SER A 195 -22.12 -11.74 7.68
CA SER A 195 -20.97 -11.84 8.59
C SER A 195 -19.70 -12.31 7.88
N ILE A 196 -19.82 -13.29 6.96
CA ILE A 196 -18.67 -13.74 6.14
C ILE A 196 -18.19 -12.62 5.20
N MET A 197 -19.10 -11.83 4.62
CA MET A 197 -18.74 -10.63 3.85
C MET A 197 -17.99 -9.62 4.71
N LEU A 198 -18.45 -9.34 5.94
CA LEU A 198 -17.80 -8.45 6.88
C LEU A 198 -16.36 -8.90 7.18
N GLU A 199 -16.17 -10.16 7.54
CA GLU A 199 -14.86 -10.74 7.81
C GLU A 199 -13.94 -10.68 6.58
N GLY A 200 -14.48 -11.04 5.40
CA GLY A 200 -13.75 -11.00 4.14
C GLY A 200 -13.26 -9.60 3.79
N VAL A 201 -14.13 -8.59 3.90
CA VAL A 201 -13.77 -7.18 3.65
C VAL A 201 -12.77 -6.68 4.67
N ASN A 202 -12.94 -7.00 5.96
CA ASN A 202 -11.98 -6.60 7.01
C ASN A 202 -10.58 -7.18 6.74
N LEU A 203 -10.50 -8.47 6.39
CA LEU A 203 -9.22 -9.12 6.04
C LEU A 203 -8.60 -8.53 4.77
N PHE A 204 -9.41 -8.21 3.77
CA PHE A 204 -8.97 -7.58 2.53
C PHE A 204 -8.39 -6.19 2.78
N VAL A 205 -9.12 -5.33 3.50
CA VAL A 205 -8.65 -3.98 3.84
C VAL A 205 -7.34 -4.07 4.62
N ARG A 206 -7.26 -4.90 5.66
CA ARG A 206 -6.03 -5.04 6.48
C ARG A 206 -4.83 -5.52 5.68
N ARG A 207 -5.03 -6.36 4.66
CA ARG A 207 -3.95 -6.87 3.80
C ARG A 207 -3.37 -5.78 2.90
N HIS A 208 -4.20 -4.84 2.47
CA HIS A 208 -3.85 -3.82 1.48
C HIS A 208 -3.72 -2.40 2.07
N SER A 209 -3.96 -2.27 3.39
CA SER A 209 -3.66 -1.08 4.19
C SER A 209 -2.22 -1.03 4.65
#